data_AF-A0A1H0SHS9-F1
#
_entry.id   AF-A0A1H0SHS9-F1
#
_cell.length_a   1.000
_cell.length_b   1.000
_cell.length_c   1.000
_cell.angle_alpha   90.00
_cell.angle_beta   90.00
_cell.angle_gamma   90.00
#
_symmetry.space_group_name_H-M   'P 1'
#
loop_
_entity.id
_entity.type
_entity.pdbx_description
1 polymer ?
#
loop_
_entity_poly.entity_id
_entity_poly.type
_entity_poly.pdbx_seq_one_letter_code
_entity_poly.pdbx_strand_id
1 'polypeptide(L)'
;MPAGEKQPPSPSPSSAAVRAAPRRRLRQSSLRQHRICPRFSDDEWTAVQQAAHAADLSAGGYTAAAALAAASSANPTAAVADYRRGVQELMESNRQLAAVGNNLNQVAHFLNAGGQPATDLRRLLHRIDTALNGVDDAVAWLVRR
;
A
#
# COMPACT_ATOMS: atom_id res chain seq x y z
N MET A 1 -4.48 5.82 -80.01
CA MET A 1 -3.56 4.79 -79.49
C MET A 1 -2.20 5.46 -79.36
N PRO A 2 -1.55 5.50 -78.17
CA PRO A 2 -1.23 4.36 -77.30
C PRO A 2 -1.97 4.41 -75.94
N ALA A 3 -2.45 3.28 -75.43
CA ALA A 3 -1.79 2.31 -74.56
C ALA A 3 -1.83 2.75 -73.08
N GLY A 4 -2.81 2.19 -72.36
CA GLY A 4 -2.99 2.39 -70.93
C GLY A 4 -2.04 1.53 -70.12
N GLU A 5 -1.47 2.11 -69.07
CA GLU A 5 -0.77 1.40 -68.02
C GLU A 5 -1.67 1.26 -66.80
N LYS A 6 -1.89 0.01 -66.40
CA LYS A 6 -2.69 -0.39 -65.24
C LYS A 6 -1.88 -0.16 -63.98
N GLN A 7 -2.45 0.61 -63.06
CA GLN A 7 -2.01 0.79 -61.68
C GLN A 7 -2.02 -0.57 -60.93
N PRO A 8 -0.94 -0.97 -60.22
CA PRO A 8 -1.00 -2.10 -59.30
C PRO A 8 -1.69 -1.67 -57.98
N PRO A 9 -2.43 -2.57 -57.31
CA PRO A 9 -3.14 -2.26 -56.07
C PRO A 9 -2.18 -2.23 -54.88
N SER A 10 -2.16 -1.12 -54.15
CA SER A 10 -1.46 -0.99 -52.87
C SER A 10 -2.15 -1.83 -51.80
N PRO A 11 -1.45 -2.74 -51.09
CA PRO A 11 -2.03 -3.46 -49.97
C PRO A 11 -2.24 -2.53 -48.77
N SER A 12 -3.47 -2.48 -48.27
CA SER A 12 -3.82 -1.83 -47.01
C SER A 12 -3.01 -2.44 -45.86
N PRO A 13 -2.33 -1.66 -45.01
CA PRO A 13 -1.75 -2.22 -43.81
C PRO A 13 -2.88 -2.50 -42.82
N SER A 14 -3.15 -3.80 -42.66
CA SER A 14 -3.97 -4.35 -41.60
C SER A 14 -3.55 -3.77 -40.25
N SER A 15 -4.51 -3.25 -39.50
CA SER A 15 -4.37 -2.76 -38.12
C SER A 15 -4.05 -3.94 -37.19
N ALA A 16 -2.82 -4.44 -37.26
CA ALA A 16 -2.26 -5.25 -36.21
C ALA A 16 -1.93 -4.28 -35.07
N ALA A 17 -2.79 -4.26 -34.05
CA ALA A 17 -2.54 -3.55 -32.80
C ALA A 17 -1.18 -4.01 -32.26
N VAL A 18 -0.15 -3.19 -32.48
CA VAL A 18 1.18 -3.39 -31.91
C VAL A 18 1.01 -3.25 -30.41
N ARG A 19 0.88 -4.38 -29.73
CA ARG A 19 0.93 -4.46 -28.28
C ARG A 19 2.32 -3.93 -27.88
N ALA A 20 2.36 -2.65 -27.53
CA ALA A 20 3.59 -1.94 -27.23
C ALA A 20 4.26 -2.65 -26.05
N ALA A 21 5.39 -3.30 -26.32
CA ALA A 21 6.22 -3.91 -25.29
C ALA A 21 6.49 -2.88 -24.18
N PRO A 22 6.52 -3.30 -22.90
CA PRO A 22 6.74 -2.40 -21.78
C PRO A 22 8.03 -1.62 -22.05
N ARG A 23 7.89 -0.30 -22.25
CA ARG A 23 9.00 0.56 -22.66
C ARG A 23 10.06 0.53 -21.56
N ARG A 24 11.09 -0.28 -21.77
CA ARG A 24 12.34 -0.22 -21.01
C ARG A 24 12.76 1.25 -20.96
N ARG A 25 12.98 1.78 -19.75
CA ARG A 25 13.44 3.16 -19.56
C ARG A 25 14.61 3.46 -20.50
N LEU A 26 14.61 4.65 -21.09
CA LEU A 26 15.65 5.09 -22.03
C LEU A 26 17.03 4.79 -21.47
N ARG A 27 17.85 4.14 -22.30
CA ARG A 27 19.22 3.76 -21.94
C ARG A 27 20.05 5.04 -21.81
N GLN A 28 20.66 5.24 -20.64
CA GLN A 28 21.58 6.35 -20.40
C GLN A 28 22.98 5.97 -20.89
N SER A 29 23.76 6.97 -21.32
CA SER A 29 25.14 6.79 -21.76
C SER A 29 26.06 6.35 -20.62
N SER A 30 25.74 6.75 -19.39
CA SER A 30 26.39 6.31 -18.16
C SER A 30 25.47 5.43 -17.31
N LEU A 31 26.09 4.57 -16.50
CA LEU A 31 25.38 3.78 -15.51
C LEU A 31 24.80 4.69 -14.41
N ARG A 32 23.62 4.32 -13.90
CA ARG A 32 23.04 4.98 -12.73
C ARG A 32 23.91 4.67 -11.51
N GLN A 33 24.41 5.72 -10.86
CA GLN A 33 25.36 5.60 -9.75
C GLN A 33 24.68 5.36 -8.40
N HIS A 34 23.48 5.90 -8.20
CA HIS A 34 22.77 5.82 -6.92
C HIS A 34 21.83 4.62 -6.86
N ARG A 35 21.88 3.88 -5.75
CA ARG A 35 21.01 2.73 -5.46
C ARG A 35 20.50 2.82 -4.03
N ILE A 36 19.22 2.49 -3.84
CA ILE A 36 18.59 2.28 -2.54
C ILE A 36 18.23 0.79 -2.45
N CYS A 37 18.45 0.17 -1.29
CA CYS A 37 18.15 -1.23 -1.04
C CYS A 37 17.07 -1.34 0.05
N PRO A 38 15.78 -1.12 -0.28
CA PRO A 38 14.70 -1.32 0.67
C PRO A 38 14.62 -2.80 1.08
N ARG A 39 14.20 -3.04 2.32
CA ARG A 39 13.85 -4.38 2.80
C ARG A 39 12.35 -4.47 2.95
N PHE A 40 11.83 -5.64 2.64
CA PHE A 40 10.40 -5.95 2.67
C PHE A 40 10.19 -7.15 3.58
N SER A 41 9.08 -7.16 4.31
CA SER A 41 8.52 -8.38 4.90
C SER A 41 8.03 -9.34 3.78
N ASP A 42 7.66 -10.56 4.14
CA ASP A 42 7.16 -11.54 3.18
C ASP A 42 5.86 -11.07 2.50
N ASP A 43 4.97 -10.42 3.26
CA ASP A 43 3.71 -9.87 2.74
C ASP A 43 3.96 -8.67 1.82
N GLU A 44 4.82 -7.73 2.25
CA GLU A 44 5.22 -6.57 1.44
C GLU A 44 5.88 -7.03 0.13
N TRP A 45 6.74 -8.04 0.20
CA TRP A 45 7.39 -8.61 -0.98
C TRP A 45 6.39 -9.25 -1.94
N THR A 46 5.41 -9.98 -1.41
CA THR A 46 4.33 -10.58 -2.20
C THR A 46 3.50 -9.52 -2.91
N ALA A 47 3.12 -8.44 -2.22
CA ALA A 47 2.39 -7.33 -2.80
C ALA A 47 3.20 -6.63 -3.93
N VAL A 48 4.51 -6.39 -3.72
CA VAL A 48 5.38 -5.83 -4.76
C VAL A 48 5.45 -6.74 -5.99
N GLN A 49 5.57 -8.05 -5.80
CA GLN A 49 5.63 -9.00 -6.93
C GLN A 49 4.32 -9.02 -7.73
N GLN A 50 3.18 -9.03 -7.06
CA GLN A 50 1.87 -9.00 -7.72
C GLN A 50 1.68 -7.71 -8.52
N ALA A 51 2.00 -6.57 -7.93
CA ALA A 51 1.89 -5.27 -8.63
C ALA A 51 2.87 -5.16 -9.80
N ALA A 52 4.09 -5.69 -9.66
CA ALA A 52 5.06 -5.74 -10.74
C ALA A 52 4.59 -6.61 -11.90
N HIS A 53 4.02 -7.78 -11.60
CA HIS A 53 3.42 -8.66 -12.61
C HIS A 53 2.25 -7.99 -13.33
N ALA A 54 1.35 -7.32 -12.60
CA ALA A 54 0.25 -6.56 -13.19
C ALA A 54 0.73 -5.43 -14.12
N ALA A 55 1.89 -4.84 -13.82
CA ALA A 55 2.53 -3.80 -14.61
C ALA A 55 3.46 -4.32 -15.73
N ASP A 56 3.61 -5.63 -15.90
CA ASP A 56 4.55 -6.28 -16.83
C ASP A 56 6.01 -5.80 -16.63
N LEU A 57 6.41 -5.68 -15.36
CA LEU A 57 7.75 -5.25 -14.93
C LEU A 57 8.38 -6.27 -13.98
N SER A 58 9.71 -6.29 -13.91
CA SER A 58 10.39 -6.96 -12.80
C SER A 58 10.14 -6.21 -11.49
N ALA A 59 10.17 -6.90 -10.34
CA ALA A 59 9.94 -6.28 -9.03
C ALA A 59 10.78 -5.01 -8.83
N GLY A 60 12.10 -5.08 -9.06
CA GLY A 60 12.97 -3.90 -8.93
C GLY A 60 12.68 -2.81 -9.98
N GLY A 61 12.25 -3.18 -11.19
CA GLY A 61 11.83 -2.22 -12.21
C GLY A 61 10.55 -1.49 -11.83
N TYR A 62 9.57 -2.22 -11.29
CA TYR A 62 8.34 -1.68 -10.75
C TYR A 62 8.62 -0.73 -9.57
N THR A 63 9.40 -1.16 -8.57
CA THR A 63 9.75 -0.33 -7.42
C THR A 63 10.41 0.99 -7.85
N ALA A 64 11.37 0.93 -8.79
CA ALA A 64 12.02 2.13 -9.31
C ALA A 64 11.05 3.03 -10.11
N ALA A 65 10.15 2.45 -10.89
CA ALA A 65 9.15 3.20 -11.65
C ALA A 65 8.15 3.89 -10.72
N ALA A 66 7.60 3.16 -9.74
CA ALA A 66 6.66 3.67 -8.75
C ALA A 66 7.28 4.79 -7.90
N ALA A 67 8.50 4.59 -7.37
CA ALA A 67 9.20 5.60 -6.58
C ALA A 67 9.43 6.90 -7.39
N LEU A 68 9.85 6.77 -8.65
CA LEU A 68 10.07 7.95 -9.51
C LEU A 68 8.76 8.61 -9.94
N ALA A 69 7.68 7.85 -10.17
CA ALA A 69 6.36 8.41 -10.46
C ALA A 69 5.82 9.20 -9.26
N ALA A 70 5.93 8.66 -8.04
CA ALA A 70 5.56 9.36 -6.81
C ALA A 70 6.39 10.64 -6.62
N ALA A 71 7.71 10.56 -6.79
CA ALA A 71 8.61 11.70 -6.66
C ALA A 71 8.37 12.80 -7.71
N SER A 72 7.89 12.44 -8.91
CA SER A 72 7.62 13.39 -10.00
C SER A 72 6.19 13.95 -9.99
N SER A 73 5.34 13.51 -9.05
CA SER A 73 3.96 13.98 -8.96
C SER A 73 3.86 15.44 -8.49
N ALA A 74 2.73 16.10 -8.75
CA ALA A 74 2.51 17.48 -8.31
C ALA A 74 2.52 17.65 -6.78
N ASN A 75 2.27 16.57 -6.04
CA ASN A 75 2.36 16.54 -4.59
C ASN A 75 3.03 15.23 -4.13
N PRO A 76 4.37 15.15 -4.14
CA PRO A 76 5.12 13.93 -3.81
C PRO A 76 4.91 13.46 -2.36
N THR A 77 4.52 14.35 -1.46
CA THR A 77 4.26 13.99 -0.07
C THR A 77 2.88 13.36 0.10
N ALA A 78 1.88 13.68 -0.74
CA ALA A 78 0.52 13.13 -0.60
C ALA A 78 0.49 11.60 -0.62
N ALA A 79 1.18 10.96 -1.58
CA ALA A 79 1.21 9.50 -1.70
C ALA A 79 1.83 8.80 -0.47
N VAL A 80 2.79 9.45 0.20
CA VAL A 80 3.47 8.93 1.39
C VAL A 80 2.75 9.35 2.68
N ALA A 81 2.08 10.50 2.66
CA ALA A 81 1.40 11.09 3.81
C ALA A 81 0.18 10.28 4.22
N ASP A 82 -0.60 9.74 3.27
CA ASP A 82 -1.79 8.94 3.60
C ASP A 82 -1.41 7.64 4.34
N TYR A 83 -0.37 6.93 3.85
CA TYR A 83 0.15 5.75 4.54
C TYR A 83 0.69 6.09 5.93
N ARG A 84 1.51 7.15 6.04
CA ARG A 84 2.06 7.58 7.32
C ARG A 84 0.98 8.00 8.31
N ARG A 85 -0.07 8.67 7.84
CA ARG A 85 -1.21 9.06 8.66
C ARG A 85 -1.93 7.83 9.20
N GLY A 86 -2.24 6.85 8.34
CA GLY A 86 -2.88 5.60 8.78
C GLY A 86 -2.05 4.83 9.82
N VAL A 87 -0.72 4.73 9.62
CA VAL A 87 0.18 4.12 10.61
C VAL A 87 0.19 4.91 11.93
N GLN A 88 0.22 6.24 11.88
CA GLN A 88 0.17 7.08 13.07
C GLN A 88 -1.15 6.92 13.83
N GLU A 89 -2.27 6.89 13.13
CA GLU A 89 -3.60 6.65 13.71
C GLU A 89 -3.67 5.28 14.39
N LEU A 90 -3.14 4.23 13.74
CA LEU A 90 -3.03 2.90 14.35
C LEU A 90 -2.17 2.91 15.63
N MET A 91 -1.01 3.57 15.60
CA MET A 91 -0.13 3.67 16.77
C MET A 91 -0.77 4.44 17.92
N GLU A 92 -1.55 5.46 17.62
CA GLU A 92 -2.31 6.21 18.63
C GLU A 92 -3.41 5.33 19.25
N SER A 93 -4.19 4.61 18.43
CA SER A 93 -5.18 3.65 18.91
C SER A 93 -4.58 2.56 19.79
N ASN A 94 -3.42 2.01 19.41
CA ASN A 94 -2.69 1.03 20.23
C ASN A 94 -2.26 1.61 21.59
N ARG A 95 -1.86 2.88 21.63
CA ARG A 95 -1.49 3.55 22.90
C ARG A 95 -2.70 3.73 23.81
N GLN A 96 -3.85 4.11 23.25
CA GLN A 96 -5.10 4.21 23.99
C GLN A 96 -5.53 2.84 24.54
N LEU A 97 -5.38 1.78 23.75
CA LEU A 97 -5.68 0.42 24.18
C LEU A 97 -4.75 -0.05 25.33
N ALA A 98 -3.46 0.24 25.25
CA ALA A 98 -2.53 -0.06 26.34
C ALA A 98 -2.91 0.65 27.65
N ALA A 99 -3.36 1.91 27.58
CA ALA A 99 -3.85 2.65 28.74
C ALA A 99 -5.13 2.01 29.33
N VAL A 100 -6.04 1.54 28.48
CA VAL A 100 -7.23 0.79 28.89
C VAL A 100 -6.84 -0.53 29.59
N GLY A 101 -5.89 -1.28 29.03
CA GLY A 101 -5.38 -2.51 29.65
C GLY A 101 -4.78 -2.27 31.04
N ASN A 102 -4.03 -1.19 31.21
CA ASN A 102 -3.50 -0.79 32.52
C ASN A 102 -4.61 -0.50 33.54
N ASN A 103 -5.65 0.23 33.14
CA ASN A 103 -6.78 0.52 34.03
C ASN A 103 -7.52 -0.77 34.42
N LEU A 104 -7.69 -1.70 33.49
CA LEU A 104 -8.28 -3.01 33.80
C LEU A 104 -7.41 -3.80 34.79
N ASN A 105 -6.10 -3.79 34.61
CA ASN A 105 -5.16 -4.46 35.52
C ASN A 105 -5.25 -3.86 36.94
N GLN A 106 -5.42 -2.54 37.07
CA GLN A 106 -5.63 -1.88 38.35
C GLN A 106 -6.95 -2.31 39.01
N VAL A 107 -8.04 -2.40 38.25
CA VAL A 107 -9.34 -2.89 38.76
C VAL A 107 -9.23 -4.35 39.21
N ALA A 108 -8.60 -5.20 38.42
CA ALA A 108 -8.38 -6.61 38.79
C ALA A 108 -7.58 -6.72 40.09
N HIS A 109 -6.51 -5.93 40.24
CA HIS A 109 -5.74 -5.86 41.47
C HIS A 109 -6.59 -5.39 42.67
N PHE A 110 -7.42 -4.36 42.49
CA PHE A 110 -8.31 -3.86 43.54
C PHE A 110 -9.34 -4.90 44.00
N LEU A 111 -9.95 -5.63 43.05
CA LEU A 111 -10.90 -6.70 43.35
C LEU A 111 -10.21 -7.90 44.02
N ASN A 112 -9.02 -8.29 43.55
CA ASN A 112 -8.21 -9.34 44.18
C ASN A 112 -7.79 -8.98 45.61
N ALA A 113 -7.69 -7.68 45.92
CA ALA A 113 -7.44 -7.18 47.27
C ALA A 113 -8.71 -7.13 48.17
N GLY A 114 -9.85 -7.65 47.69
CA GLY A 114 -11.11 -7.70 48.45
C GLY A 114 -12.03 -6.49 48.23
N GLY A 115 -11.74 -5.62 47.26
CA GLY A 115 -12.61 -4.52 46.88
C GLY A 115 -13.93 -4.99 46.27
N GLN A 116 -15.04 -4.28 46.55
CA GLN A 116 -16.35 -4.56 45.95
C GLN A 116 -16.52 -3.75 44.65
N PRO A 117 -16.96 -4.38 43.54
CA PRO A 117 -17.07 -3.70 42.24
C PRO A 117 -18.19 -2.66 42.24
N ALA A 118 -17.90 -1.45 41.77
CA ALA A 118 -18.93 -0.43 41.51
C ALA A 118 -19.75 -0.77 40.26
N THR A 119 -21.02 -0.33 40.24
CA THR A 119 -22.02 -0.59 39.18
C THR A 119 -21.58 -0.19 37.76
N ASP A 120 -20.57 0.68 37.63
CA ASP A 120 -20.03 1.16 36.34
C ASP A 120 -19.11 0.18 35.60
N LEU A 121 -18.74 -0.96 36.21
CA LEU A 121 -17.81 -1.93 35.61
C LEU A 121 -18.29 -2.50 34.27
N ARG A 122 -19.60 -2.77 34.13
CA ARG A 122 -20.18 -3.26 32.86
C ARG A 122 -20.11 -2.22 31.74
N ARG A 123 -20.30 -0.93 32.08
CA ARG A 123 -20.24 0.17 31.11
C ARG A 123 -18.80 0.40 30.64
N LEU A 124 -17.83 0.21 31.53
CA LEU A 124 -16.41 0.23 31.20
C LEU A 124 -16.08 -0.92 30.22
N LEU A 125 -16.42 -2.16 30.56
CA LEU A 125 -16.16 -3.32 29.70
C LEU A 125 -16.74 -3.17 28.29
N HIS A 126 -17.95 -2.62 28.15
CA HIS A 126 -18.54 -2.37 26.83
C HIS A 126 -17.78 -1.32 26.00
N ARG A 127 -17.25 -0.26 26.64
CA ARG A 127 -16.38 0.71 25.96
C ARG A 127 -15.06 0.10 25.50
N ILE A 128 -14.51 -0.84 26.28
CA ILE A 128 -13.29 -1.57 25.93
C ILE A 128 -13.54 -2.44 24.70
N ASP A 129 -14.65 -3.19 24.69
CA ASP A 129 -15.03 -4.03 23.56
C ASP A 129 -15.22 -3.22 22.27
N THR A 130 -15.84 -2.04 22.38
CA THR A 130 -15.98 -1.11 21.25
C THR A 130 -14.63 -0.61 20.73
N ALA A 131 -13.69 -0.30 21.63
CA ALA A 131 -12.36 0.16 21.26
C ALA A 131 -11.51 -0.95 20.62
N LEU A 132 -11.62 -2.20 21.10
CA LEU A 132 -10.96 -3.37 20.52
C LEU A 132 -11.44 -3.61 19.08
N ASN A 133 -12.74 -3.60 18.84
CA ASN A 133 -13.30 -3.75 17.49
C ASN A 133 -12.80 -2.65 16.53
N GLY A 134 -12.67 -1.40 17.03
CA GLY A 134 -12.11 -0.30 16.22
C GLY A 134 -10.64 -0.48 15.85
N VAL A 135 -9.85 -1.11 16.73
CA VAL A 135 -8.46 -1.48 16.42
C VAL A 135 -8.41 -2.61 15.40
N ASP A 136 -9.23 -3.65 15.56
CA ASP A 136 -9.31 -4.76 14.62
C ASP A 136 -9.73 -4.29 13.22
N ASP A 137 -10.67 -3.35 13.12
CA ASP A 137 -11.08 -2.72 11.87
C ASP A 137 -9.95 -1.91 11.21
N ALA A 138 -9.20 -1.14 12.01
CA ALA A 138 -8.06 -0.37 11.53
C ALA A 138 -6.92 -1.28 11.03
N VAL A 139 -6.65 -2.37 11.74
CA VAL A 139 -5.69 -3.41 11.32
C VAL A 139 -6.17 -4.10 10.04
N ALA A 140 -7.45 -4.47 9.97
CA ALA A 140 -8.02 -5.10 8.78
C ALA A 140 -8.06 -4.17 7.57
N TRP A 141 -8.16 -2.85 7.77
CA TRP A 141 -8.02 -1.86 6.70
C TRP A 141 -6.57 -1.78 6.20
N LEU A 142 -5.59 -1.78 7.12
CA LEU A 142 -4.18 -1.74 6.78
C LEU A 142 -3.73 -3.00 6.00
N VAL A 143 -4.24 -4.17 6.38
CA VAL A 143 -3.90 -5.46 5.75
C VAL A 143 -4.55 -5.66 4.38
N ARG A 144 -5.69 -5.01 4.10
CA ARG A 144 -6.43 -5.15 2.82
C ARG A 144 -5.98 -4.18 1.72
N ARG A 145 -5.02 -3.30 2.00
CA ARG A 145 -4.48 -2.29 1.08
C ARG A 145 -3.32 -2.85 0.26
#